data_AF-A0A139M6T9-F1
#
_entry.id   AF-A0A139M6T9-F1
#
_cell.length_a   1.000
_cell.length_b   1.000
_cell.length_c   1.000
_cell.angle_alpha   90.00
_cell.angle_beta   90.00
_cell.angle_gamma   90.00
#
_symmetry.space_group_name_H-M   'P 1'
#
loop_
_entity.id
_entity.type
_entity.pdbx_description
1 polymer ?
#
loop_
_entity_poly.entity_id
_entity_poly.type
_entity_poly.pdbx_seq_one_letter_code
_entity_poly.pdbx_strand_id
1 'polypeptide(L)' 'MAYYVLEVESKEELLTIVQQAQEVEAPIKWLHSSELDLIDPDGIVTRIRLKR' A
#
# COMPACT_ATOMS: atom_id res chain seq x y z
N MET A 1 -13.20 -10.67 4.55
CA MET A 1 -13.03 -9.84 3.34
C MET A 1 -11.72 -10.25 2.71
N ALA A 2 -11.70 -10.43 1.39
CA ALA A 2 -10.47 -10.71 0.65
C ALA A 2 -9.76 -9.37 0.39
N TYR A 3 -8.44 -9.37 0.52
CA TYR A 3 -7.56 -8.28 0.12
C TYR A 3 -6.39 -8.88 -0.64
N TYR A 4 -5.84 -8.13 -1.58
CA TYR A 4 -4.59 -8.51 -2.22
C TYR A 4 -3.42 -8.16 -1.31
N VAL A 5 -2.36 -8.96 -1.34
CA VAL A 5 -1.11 -8.65 -0.64
C VAL A 5 -0.02 -8.44 -1.68
N LEU A 6 0.59 -7.26 -1.65
CA LEU A 6 1.77 -6.92 -2.41
C LEU A 6 2.96 -6.89 -1.45
N GLU A 7 4.01 -7.64 -1.77
CA GLU A 7 5.27 -7.58 -1.03
C GLU A 7 6.28 -6.76 -1.82
N VAL A 8 6.91 -5.79 -1.15
CA VAL A 8 7.97 -4.95 -1.72
C VAL A 8 9.31 -5.33 -1.09
N GLU A 9 10.39 -5.20 -1.85
CA GLU A 9 11.71 -5.66 -1.43
C GLU A 9 12.43 -4.62 -0.55
N SER A 10 12.01 -3.35 -0.60
CA SER A 10 12.65 -2.27 0.18
C SER A 10 11.66 -1.24 0.72
N LYS A 11 12.13 -0.46 1.71
CA LYS A 11 11.32 0.61 2.29
C LYS A 11 11.19 1.79 1.31
N GLU A 12 12.18 1.99 0.45
CA GLU A 12 12.17 3.00 -0.60
C GLU A 12 11.08 2.71 -1.64
N GLU A 13 10.90 1.43 -2.00
CA GLU A 13 9.81 1.01 -2.89
C GLU A 13 8.44 1.25 -2.24
N LEU A 14 8.28 0.89 -0.96
CA LEU A 14 7.06 1.18 -0.19
C LEU A 14 6.71 2.67 -0.22
N LEU A 15 7.69 3.54 0.04
CA LEU A 15 7.49 4.99 0.06
C LEU A 15 7.21 5.56 -1.33
N THR A 16 7.81 5.00 -2.38
CA THR A 16 7.52 5.38 -3.77
C THR A 16 6.06 5.12 -4.11
N ILE A 17 5.52 3.96 -3.72
CA ILE A 17 4.10 3.64 -3.95
C ILE A 17 3.20 4.58 -3.15
N VAL A 18 3.54 4.90 -1.89
CA VAL A 18 2.81 5.87 -1.08
C VAL A 18 2.74 7.24 -1.75
N GLN A 19 3.87 7.72 -2.28
CA GLN A 19 3.91 9.00 -2.96
C GLN A 19 3.00 9.01 -4.20
N GLN A 20 3.08 7.97 -5.03
CA GLN A 20 2.20 7.84 -6.20
C GLN A 20 0.72 7.76 -5.82
N ALA A 21 0.39 7.00 -4.77
CA ALA A 21 -0.97 6.88 -4.27
C ALA A 21 -1.51 8.23 -3.75
N GLN A 22 -0.65 9.07 -3.14
CA GLN A 22 -1.02 10.42 -2.73
C GLN A 22 -1.27 11.36 -3.91
N GLU A 23 -0.50 11.24 -5.00
CA GLU A 23 -0.67 12.05 -6.23
C GLU A 23 -2.04 11.81 -6.89
N VAL A 24 -2.58 10.60 -6.75
CA VAL A 24 -3.92 10.23 -7.26
C VAL A 24 -5.01 10.26 -6.18
N GLU A 25 -4.71 10.84 -5.01
CA GLU A 25 -5.62 10.96 -3.87
C GLU A 25 -6.23 9.62 -3.40
N ALA A 26 -5.51 8.51 -3.60
CA ALA A 26 -5.96 7.20 -3.14
C ALA A 26 -6.01 7.14 -1.60
N PRO A 27 -7.08 6.59 -0.99
CA PRO A 27 -7.15 6.44 0.45
C PRO A 27 -6.07 5.48 0.96
N ILE A 28 -5.17 5.99 1.82
CA ILE A 28 -4.09 5.22 2.44
C ILE A 28 -4.36 5.07 3.94
N LYS A 29 -4.18 3.86 4.47
CA LYS A 29 -4.21 3.58 5.90
C LYS A 29 -2.95 2.84 6.33
N TRP A 30 -2.12 3.49 7.14
CA TRP A 30 -0.96 2.85 7.76
C TRP A 30 -1.37 1.87 8.86
N LEU A 31 -0.80 0.67 8.83
CA LEU A 31 -0.97 -0.33 9.89
C LEU A 31 0.29 -0.40 10.76
N HIS A 32 1.46 -0.39 10.11
CA HIS A 32 2.79 -0.39 10.73
C HIS A 32 3.75 0.46 9.88
N SER A 33 4.97 0.72 10.37
CA SER A 33 5.98 1.48 9.61
C SER A 33 6.47 0.81 8.32
N SER A 34 6.07 -0.44 8.08
CA SER A 34 6.45 -1.26 6.92
C SER A 34 5.24 -1.91 6.26
N GLU A 35 4.02 -1.45 6.57
CA GLU A 35 2.78 -2.07 6.10
C GLU A 35 1.62 -1.06 6.06
N LEU A 36 0.92 -1.00 4.94
CA LEU A 36 -0.23 -0.13 4.71
C LEU A 36 -1.31 -0.81 3.87
N ASP A 37 -2.53 -0.33 4.00
CA ASP A 37 -3.63 -0.64 3.10
C ASP A 37 -3.88 0.57 2.17
N LEU A 38 -4.11 0.31 0.89
CA LEU A 38 -4.67 1.26 -0.07
C LEU A 38 -6.01 0.75 -0.59
N ILE A 39 -6.87 1.66 -1.02
CA ILE A 39 -8.10 1.34 -1.72
C ILE A 39 -7.92 1.74 -3.18
N ASP A 40 -8.04 0.77 -4.09
CA ASP A 40 -7.98 1.04 -5.52
C ASP A 40 -9.30 1.68 -6.02
N PRO A 41 -9.34 2.19 -7.27
CA PRO A 41 -10.55 2.80 -7.82
C PRO A 41 -11.78 1.87 -7.87
N ASP A 42 -11.58 0.56 -7.89
CA ASP A 42 -12.65 -0.45 -7.86
C ASP A 42 -13.17 -0.73 -6.44
N GLY A 43 -12.58 -0.08 -5.42
CA GLY A 43 -12.96 -0.21 -4.01
C GLY A 43 -12.32 -1.42 -3.32
N ILE A 44 -11.33 -2.06 -3.94
CA ILE A 44 -10.66 -3.23 -3.41
C ILE A 44 -9.48 -2.79 -2.53
N VAL A 45 -9.36 -3.44 -1.37
CA VAL A 45 -8.24 -3.21 -0.47
C VAL A 45 -7.02 -3.99 -0.95
N THR A 46 -5.91 -3.27 -1.16
CA THR A 46 -4.60 -3.87 -1.38
C THR A 46 -3.68 -3.55 -0.20
N ARG A 47 -3.15 -4.59 0.42
CA ARG A 47 -2.19 -4.50 1.52
C ARG A 47 -0.78 -4.58 0.99
N ILE A 48 0.01 -3.53 1.20
CA ILE A 48 1.42 -3.52 0.83
C ILE A 48 2.24 -3.71 2.09
N ARG A 49 3.20 -4.63 2.06
CA ARG A 49 4.13 -4.87 3.17
C ARG A 49 5.55 -5.08 2.68
N LEU A 50 6.52 -4.70 3.50
CA LEU A 50 7.90 -5.09 3.28
C LEU A 50 8.02 -6.61 3.38
N LYS A 51 8.69 -7.21 2.39
CA LYS A 51 9.04 -8.62 2.41
C LYS A 51 9.96 -8.90 3.60
N ARG A 52 9.74 -10.05 4.24
CA ARG A 52 10.53 -10.50 5.39
C ARG A 52 11.67 -11.41 4.98
#